data_AF-A0A3N5VB90-F1
#
_entry.id   AF-A0A3N5VB90-F1
#
_cell.length_a   1.000
_cell.length_b   1.000
_cell.length_c   1.000
_cell.angle_alpha   90.00
_cell.angle_beta   90.00
_cell.angle_gamma   90.00
#
_symmetry.space_group_name_H-M   'P 1'
#
loop_
_entity.id
_entity.type
_entity.pdbx_description
1 polymer ?
#
loop_
_entity_poly.entity_id
_entity_poly.type
_entity_poly.pdbx_seq_one_letter_code
_entity_poly.pdbx_strand_id
1 'polypeptide(L)'
;MNLRKLLRPAGKTAQAILRWKRYSFTDAPPIFGNSKPKSGSHLLLQILNGFTQIMPYKYVQADPVRTIAQEGGRKTKEEVLNELKCIPQGAIGWGYVEASPENVAFLCQPHRVNYFIYRDPRDMLVSQVFFATDMNEEHGMHEYYK
;
A
#
# COMPACT_ATOMS: atom_id res chain seq x y z
N MET A 1 18.92 7.56 4.93
CA MET A 1 17.50 7.96 4.80
C MET A 1 17.41 9.18 3.89
N ASN A 2 16.65 9.11 2.78
CA ASN A 2 16.63 10.17 1.76
C ASN A 2 15.79 11.36 2.23
N LEU A 3 16.37 12.56 2.30
CA LEU A 3 15.72 13.79 2.77
C LEU A 3 14.38 14.08 2.05
N ARG A 4 14.28 13.71 0.76
CA ARG A 4 13.05 13.84 -0.03
C ARG A 4 11.91 12.98 0.51
N LYS A 5 12.19 11.76 0.99
CA LYS A 5 11.16 10.88 1.59
C LYS A 5 10.65 11.46 2.90
N LEU A 6 11.52 12.08 3.70
CA LEU A 6 11.16 12.69 4.98
C LEU A 6 10.27 13.93 4.81
N LEU A 7 10.56 14.77 3.82
CA LEU A 7 9.83 16.03 3.58
C LEU A 7 8.55 15.85 2.76
N ARG A 8 8.42 14.76 2.00
CA ARG A 8 7.25 14.48 1.14
C ARG A 8 5.92 14.52 1.90
N PRO A 9 5.75 13.87 3.08
CA PRO A 9 4.52 13.95 3.86
C PRO A 9 4.11 15.38 4.23
N ALA A 10 5.07 16.22 4.64
CA ALA A 10 4.81 17.61 5.01
C ALA A 10 4.36 18.44 3.79
N GLY A 11 5.08 18.34 2.68
CA GLY A 11 4.71 19.04 1.44
C GLY A 11 3.34 18.60 0.90
N LYS A 12 3.04 17.30 0.95
CA LYS A 12 1.73 16.77 0.54
C LYS A 12 0.60 17.20 1.46
N THR A 13 0.86 17.29 2.76
CA THR A 13 -0.11 17.82 3.72
C THR A 13 -0.42 19.29 3.44
N ALA A 14 0.61 20.12 3.20
CA ALA A 14 0.41 21.52 2.82
C ALA A 14 -0.40 21.66 1.52
N GLN A 15 -0.11 20.83 0.51
CA GLN A 15 -0.88 20.78 -0.73
C GLN A 15 -2.36 20.45 -0.47
N ALA A 16 -2.63 19.48 0.40
CA ALA A 16 -3.99 19.09 0.75
C ALA A 16 -4.72 20.18 1.54
N ILE A 17 -4.05 20.85 2.49
CA ILE A 17 -4.60 21.98 3.24
C ILE A 17 -5.02 23.09 2.27
N LEU A 18 -4.15 23.44 1.32
CA LEU A 18 -4.44 24.49 0.34
C LEU A 18 -5.62 24.11 -0.57
N ARG A 19 -5.67 22.86 -1.04
CA ARG A 19 -6.74 22.35 -1.91
C ARG A 19 -8.10 22.36 -1.22
N TRP A 20 -8.16 21.76 -0.03
CA TRP A 20 -9.41 21.52 0.67
C TRP A 20 -9.81 22.67 1.59
N LYS A 21 -8.93 23.67 1.77
CA LYS A 21 -9.09 24.79 2.71
C LYS A 21 -9.43 24.31 4.14
N ARG A 22 -8.84 23.20 4.55
CA ARG A 22 -9.06 22.55 5.85
C ARG A 22 -7.73 22.21 6.49
N TYR A 23 -7.65 22.42 7.80
CA TYR A 23 -6.48 22.06 8.62
C TYR A 23 -6.62 20.69 9.27
N SER A 24 -7.85 20.20 9.46
CA SER A 24 -8.12 18.87 10.00
C SER A 24 -8.56 17.89 8.91
N PHE A 25 -8.05 16.65 9.02
CA PHE A 25 -8.30 15.53 8.12
C PHE A 25 -8.69 14.27 8.93
N THR A 26 -9.26 14.44 10.11
CA THR A 26 -9.56 13.36 11.07
C THR A 26 -10.98 12.82 10.96
N ASP A 27 -11.86 13.55 10.27
CA ASP A 27 -13.30 13.29 10.25
C ASP A 27 -13.69 12.09 9.37
N ALA A 28 -12.79 11.68 8.46
CA ALA A 28 -13.01 10.57 7.55
C ALA A 28 -12.36 9.28 8.08
N PRO A 29 -13.00 8.11 7.85
CA PRO A 29 -12.43 6.84 8.27
C PRO A 29 -11.09 6.57 7.56
N PRO A 30 -10.12 5.89 8.22
CA PRO A 30 -8.88 5.49 7.57
C PRO A 30 -9.16 4.56 6.39
N ILE A 31 -8.44 4.79 5.28
CA ILE A 31 -8.49 3.92 4.09
C ILE A 31 -7.19 3.11 4.02
N PHE A 32 -7.33 1.81 3.78
CA PHE A 32 -6.21 0.93 3.45
C PHE A 32 -6.47 0.14 2.16
N GLY A 33 -5.58 0.24 1.17
CA GLY A 33 -5.63 -0.58 -0.03
C GLY A 33 -4.66 -1.75 0.04
N ASN A 34 -5.18 -2.98 0.06
CA ASN A 34 -4.37 -4.18 0.02
C ASN A 34 -4.40 -4.81 -1.38
N SER A 35 -3.29 -5.41 -1.80
CA SER A 35 -3.20 -6.13 -3.07
C SER A 35 -2.35 -7.36 -2.90
N LYS A 36 -2.60 -8.40 -3.70
CA LYS A 36 -1.59 -9.44 -3.92
C LYS A 36 -0.57 -8.95 -4.96
N PRO A 37 0.74 -9.24 -4.79
CA PRO A 37 1.74 -8.87 -5.79
C PRO A 37 1.33 -9.34 -7.19
N LYS A 38 1.47 -8.48 -8.21
CA LYS A 38 1.06 -8.73 -9.61
C LYS A 38 -0.47 -8.83 -9.86
N SER A 39 -1.30 -8.50 -8.88
CA SER A 39 -2.77 -8.42 -9.06
C SER A 39 -3.29 -7.02 -9.43
N GLY A 40 -2.45 -6.12 -9.94
CA GLY A 40 -2.85 -4.76 -10.32
C GLY A 40 -2.71 -3.70 -9.22
N SER A 41 -1.68 -3.79 -8.38
CA SER A 41 -1.41 -2.79 -7.33
C SER A 41 -1.21 -1.36 -7.87
N HIS A 42 -0.69 -1.21 -9.09
CA HIS A 42 -0.59 0.11 -9.75
C HIS A 42 -1.97 0.71 -10.06
N LEU A 43 -2.94 -0.10 -10.50
CA LEU A 43 -4.32 0.34 -10.71
C LEU A 43 -4.96 0.74 -9.38
N LEU A 44 -4.79 -0.09 -8.35
CA LEU A 44 -5.27 0.25 -7.00
C LEU A 44 -4.69 1.58 -6.53
N LEU A 45 -3.38 1.80 -6.69
CA LEU A 45 -2.74 3.06 -6.37
C LEU A 45 -3.30 4.25 -7.14
N GLN A 46 -3.61 4.10 -8.43
CA GLN A 46 -4.24 5.16 -9.22
C GLN A 46 -5.62 5.52 -8.65
N ILE A 47 -6.44 4.52 -8.30
CA ILE A 47 -7.75 4.72 -7.68
C ILE A 47 -7.60 5.45 -6.33
N LEU A 48 -6.69 4.99 -5.46
CA LEU A 48 -6.45 5.61 -4.15
C LEU A 48 -5.89 7.04 -4.28
N ASN A 49 -5.07 7.32 -5.29
CA ASN A 49 -4.63 8.69 -5.56
C ASN A 49 -5.81 9.54 -6.07
N GLY A 50 -6.70 8.98 -6.89
CA GLY A 50 -7.96 9.61 -7.29
C GLY A 50 -8.82 10.01 -6.10
N PHE A 51 -8.90 9.17 -5.06
CA PHE A 51 -9.60 9.51 -3.81
C PHE A 51 -9.12 10.80 -3.16
N THR A 52 -7.81 11.07 -3.17
CA THR A 52 -7.27 12.35 -2.64
C THR A 52 -7.70 13.59 -3.44
N GLN A 53 -8.20 13.40 -4.65
CA GLN A 53 -8.71 14.47 -5.51
C GLN A 53 -10.18 14.77 -5.26
N ILE A 54 -10.97 13.77 -4.87
CA ILE A 54 -12.43 13.89 -4.71
C ILE A 54 -12.90 13.84 -3.25
N MET A 55 -12.03 13.47 -2.32
CA MET A 55 -12.29 13.39 -0.88
C MET A 55 -11.16 14.04 -0.07
N PRO A 56 -11.43 14.56 1.15
CA PRO A 56 -10.45 15.26 1.97
C PRO A 56 -9.50 14.27 2.65
N TYR A 57 -8.64 13.62 1.86
CA TYR A 57 -7.47 12.88 2.34
C TYR A 57 -6.19 13.61 1.91
N LYS A 58 -5.18 13.59 2.77
CA LYS A 58 -3.93 14.34 2.58
C LYS A 58 -3.11 13.79 1.42
N TYR A 59 -2.87 12.49 1.40
CA TYR A 59 -2.07 11.79 0.40
C TYR A 59 -2.17 10.28 0.56
N VAL A 60 -1.73 9.55 -0.46
CA VAL A 60 -1.42 8.11 -0.37
C VAL A 60 0.03 7.94 0.10
N GLN A 61 0.25 7.06 1.07
CA GLN A 61 1.57 6.72 1.59
C GLN A 61 2.54 6.34 0.47
N ALA A 62 3.80 6.75 0.58
CA ALA A 62 4.79 6.52 -0.46
C ALA A 62 5.23 5.05 -0.49
N ASP A 63 5.50 4.49 0.69
CA ASP A 63 6.00 3.15 0.87
C ASP A 63 4.84 2.23 1.31
N PRO A 64 4.71 1.02 0.72
CA PRO A 64 3.68 0.07 1.10
C PRO A 64 4.02 -0.64 2.41
N VAL A 65 2.99 -1.02 3.16
CA VAL A 65 3.12 -2.02 4.24
C VAL A 65 3.29 -3.39 3.59
N ARG A 66 4.27 -4.17 4.01
CA ARG A 66 4.57 -5.48 3.40
C ARG A 66 4.76 -6.58 4.44
N THR A 67 4.17 -7.75 4.19
CA THR A 67 4.50 -8.97 4.96
C THR A 67 5.88 -9.52 4.60
N ILE A 68 6.27 -9.44 3.32
CA ILE A 68 7.61 -9.79 2.84
C ILE A 68 8.38 -8.49 2.58
N ALA A 69 9.52 -8.30 3.23
CA ALA A 69 10.33 -7.10 3.05
C ALA A 69 10.84 -6.98 1.61
N GLN A 70 11.21 -5.77 1.19
CA GLN A 70 11.64 -5.52 -0.19
C GLN A 70 12.92 -6.28 -0.53
N GLU A 71 13.79 -6.43 0.46
CA GLU A 71 15.08 -7.10 0.43
C GLU A 71 14.95 -8.64 0.59
N GLY A 72 13.72 -9.14 0.72
CA GLY A 72 13.43 -10.52 1.10
C GLY A 72 13.32 -10.70 2.61
N GLY A 73 12.91 -11.90 3.02
CA GLY A 73 12.60 -12.18 4.42
C GLY A 73 11.18 -11.78 4.82
N ARG A 74 10.62 -12.55 5.75
CA ARG A 74 9.26 -12.37 6.24
C ARG A 74 9.29 -11.58 7.54
N LYS A 75 8.55 -10.47 7.57
CA LYS A 75 8.35 -9.69 8.80
C LYS A 75 7.54 -10.48 9.81
N THR A 76 7.77 -10.22 11.09
CA THR A 76 6.93 -10.73 12.15
C THR A 76 5.52 -10.14 12.05
N LYS A 77 4.54 -10.81 12.65
CA LYS A 77 3.15 -10.35 12.63
C LYS A 77 3.01 -9.01 13.34
N GLU A 78 3.77 -8.85 14.43
CA GLU A 78 3.81 -7.66 15.27
C GLU A 78 4.38 -6.47 14.51
N GLU A 79 5.45 -6.67 13.73
CA GLU A 79 6.02 -5.63 12.86
C GLU A 79 5.01 -5.13 11.84
N VAL A 80 4.35 -6.05 11.11
CA VAL A 80 3.35 -5.69 10.11
C VAL A 80 2.17 -4.95 10.74
N LEU A 81 1.68 -5.43 11.89
CA LEU A 81 0.59 -4.80 12.61
C LEU A 81 0.97 -3.40 13.12
N ASN A 82 2.20 -3.22 13.59
CA ASN A 82 2.70 -1.91 14.01
C ASN A 82 2.77 -0.94 12.82
N GLU A 83 3.25 -1.37 11.66
CA GLU A 83 3.25 -0.55 10.44
C GLU A 83 1.82 -0.14 10.03
N LEU A 84 0.85 -1.05 10.12
CA LEU A 84 -0.56 -0.75 9.87
C LEU A 84 -1.13 0.30 10.85
N LYS A 85 -0.75 0.23 12.13
CA LYS A 85 -1.18 1.19 13.16
C LYS A 85 -0.51 2.56 13.00
N CYS A 86 0.70 2.60 12.47
CA CYS A 86 1.46 3.83 12.27
C CYS A 86 1.03 4.64 11.03
N ILE A 87 0.05 4.16 10.25
CA ILE A 87 -0.51 4.94 9.14
C ILE A 87 -1.15 6.21 9.70
N PRO A 88 -0.67 7.41 9.33
CA PRO A 88 -1.21 8.68 9.81
C PRO A 88 -2.69 8.84 9.46
N GLN A 89 -3.48 9.36 10.41
CA GLN A 89 -4.87 9.69 10.17
C GLN A 89 -5.01 10.71 9.03
N GLY A 90 -6.03 10.53 8.20
CA GLY A 90 -6.26 11.35 7.00
C GLY A 90 -5.28 11.09 5.84
N ALA A 91 -4.30 10.20 6.01
CA ALA A 91 -3.54 9.63 4.90
C ALA A 91 -4.13 8.26 4.50
N ILE A 92 -3.95 7.88 3.25
CA ILE A 92 -4.37 6.58 2.72
C ILE A 92 -3.18 5.64 2.75
N GLY A 93 -3.30 4.53 3.46
CA GLY A 93 -2.29 3.46 3.46
C GLY A 93 -2.53 2.46 2.33
N TRP A 94 -1.49 1.75 1.95
CA TRP A 94 -1.61 0.62 1.03
C TRP A 94 -0.52 -0.41 1.28
N GLY A 95 -0.70 -1.63 0.75
CA GLY A 95 0.28 -2.69 0.99
C GLY A 95 0.01 -4.03 0.33
N TYR A 96 0.87 -4.97 0.72
CA TYR A 96 0.84 -6.39 0.39
C TYR A 96 0.86 -7.18 1.71
N VAL A 97 -0.28 -7.20 2.37
CA VAL A 97 -0.45 -7.77 3.71
C VAL A 97 -1.19 -9.09 3.61
N GLU A 98 -0.64 -10.13 4.25
CA GLU A 98 -1.31 -11.42 4.39
C GLU A 98 -2.41 -11.38 5.45
N ALA A 99 -3.42 -12.24 5.26
CA ALA A 99 -4.57 -12.40 6.14
C ALA A 99 -4.20 -13.21 7.41
N SER A 100 -3.27 -12.69 8.21
CA SER A 100 -3.05 -13.20 9.56
C SER A 100 -4.23 -12.83 10.47
N PRO A 101 -4.53 -13.60 11.52
CA PRO A 101 -5.62 -13.27 12.44
C PRO A 101 -5.52 -11.85 13.00
N GLU A 102 -4.31 -11.39 13.29
CA GLU A 102 -4.03 -10.07 13.86
C GLU A 102 -4.31 -8.96 12.84
N ASN A 103 -3.87 -9.14 11.60
CA ASN A 103 -4.13 -8.18 10.52
C ASN A 103 -5.62 -8.11 10.15
N VAL A 104 -6.30 -9.27 10.10
CA VAL A 104 -7.75 -9.32 9.85
C VAL A 104 -8.51 -8.64 10.98
N ALA A 105 -8.17 -8.96 12.24
CA ALA A 105 -8.79 -8.36 13.40
C ALA A 105 -8.62 -6.84 13.44
N PHE A 106 -7.46 -6.31 13.02
CA PHE A 106 -7.21 -4.87 12.94
C PHE A 106 -7.87 -4.20 11.73
N LEU A 107 -7.73 -4.79 10.54
CA LEU A 107 -8.23 -4.19 9.31
C LEU A 107 -9.76 -4.16 9.30
N CYS A 108 -10.42 -5.21 9.78
CA CYS A 108 -11.88 -5.35 9.81
C CYS A 108 -12.54 -4.67 11.04
N GLN A 109 -11.82 -3.84 11.79
CA GLN A 109 -12.43 -3.05 12.86
C GLN A 109 -13.48 -2.07 12.29
N PRO A 110 -14.52 -1.72 13.08
CA PRO A 110 -15.48 -0.68 12.70
C PRO A 110 -14.80 0.65 12.36
N HIS A 111 -15.47 1.49 11.57
CA HIS A 111 -15.00 2.83 11.18
C HIS A 111 -13.70 2.86 10.36
N ARG A 112 -13.43 1.80 9.60
CA ARG A 112 -12.32 1.74 8.63
C ARG A 112 -12.85 1.29 7.27
N VAL A 113 -12.15 1.69 6.21
CA VAL A 113 -12.46 1.28 4.84
C VAL A 113 -11.26 0.53 4.28
N ASN A 114 -11.47 -0.69 3.82
CA ASN A 114 -10.41 -1.49 3.21
C ASN A 114 -10.80 -1.90 1.80
N TYR A 115 -9.90 -1.64 0.85
CA TYR A 115 -10.03 -2.11 -0.52
C TYR A 115 -9.07 -3.26 -0.73
N PHE A 116 -9.52 -4.33 -1.35
CA PHE A 116 -8.66 -5.44 -1.73
C PHE A 116 -8.83 -5.70 -3.22
N ILE A 117 -7.72 -5.68 -3.95
CA ILE A 117 -7.68 -6.13 -5.34
C ILE A 117 -6.97 -7.48 -5.42
N TYR A 118 -7.63 -8.43 -6.06
CA TYR A 118 -7.05 -9.71 -6.42
C TYR A 118 -7.25 -9.94 -7.92
N ARG A 119 -6.47 -10.89 -8.43
CA ARG A 119 -6.56 -11.35 -9.81
C ARG A 119 -6.64 -12.86 -9.79
N ASP A 120 -7.18 -13.44 -10.86
CA ASP A 120 -7.18 -14.90 -11.03
C ASP A 120 -5.75 -15.45 -10.84
N PRO A 121 -5.55 -16.51 -10.03
CA PRO A 121 -4.23 -17.06 -9.77
C PRO A 121 -3.46 -17.50 -11.02
N ARG A 122 -4.15 -17.95 -12.07
CA ARG A 122 -3.53 -18.36 -13.35
C ARG A 122 -2.90 -17.17 -14.04
N ASP A 123 -3.63 -16.07 -14.10
CA ASP A 123 -3.18 -14.81 -14.65
C ASP A 123 -2.03 -14.20 -13.84
N MET A 124 -2.08 -14.31 -12.51
CA MET A 124 -0.99 -13.86 -11.64
C MET A 124 0.30 -14.63 -11.92
N LEU A 125 0.22 -15.95 -12.06
CA LEU A 125 1.37 -16.79 -12.34
C LEU A 125 2.01 -16.42 -13.68
N VAL A 126 1.21 -16.31 -14.74
CA VAL A 126 1.69 -15.91 -16.06
C VAL A 126 2.39 -14.54 -15.99
N SER A 127 1.77 -13.56 -15.33
CA SER A 127 2.37 -12.23 -15.14
C SER A 127 3.66 -12.26 -14.30
N GLN A 128 3.79 -13.20 -13.37
CA GLN A 128 4.98 -13.35 -12.56
C GLN A 128 6.13 -13.99 -13.35
N VAL A 129 5.84 -14.99 -14.19
CA VAL A 129 6.82 -15.60 -15.10
C VAL A 129 7.39 -14.54 -16.03
N PHE A 130 6.54 -13.79 -16.75
CA PHE A 130 7.00 -12.70 -17.63
C PHE A 130 7.82 -11.64 -16.89
N PHE A 131 7.45 -11.31 -15.64
CA PHE A 131 8.22 -10.36 -14.86
C PHE A 131 9.61 -10.89 -14.49
N ALA A 132 9.69 -12.17 -14.12
CA ALA A 132 10.94 -12.81 -13.74
C ALA A 132 11.84 -13.10 -14.95
N THR A 133 11.29 -13.40 -16.14
CA THR A 133 12.06 -13.69 -17.34
C THR A 133 12.49 -12.44 -18.09
N ASP A 134 11.59 -11.46 -18.26
CA ASP A 134 11.80 -10.41 -19.28
C ASP A 134 11.99 -9.01 -18.67
N MET A 135 11.57 -8.79 -17.42
CA MET A 135 11.56 -7.45 -16.81
C MET A 135 12.52 -7.28 -15.63
N ASN A 136 12.98 -8.36 -15.01
CA ASN A 136 13.88 -8.32 -13.87
C ASN A 136 14.81 -9.55 -13.84
N GLU A 137 15.93 -9.47 -14.55
CA GLU A 137 16.93 -10.54 -14.65
C GLU A 137 17.55 -10.92 -13.28
N GLU A 138 17.55 -9.99 -12.32
CA GLU A 138 18.01 -10.25 -10.93
C GLU A 138 16.94 -10.92 -10.05
N HIS A 139 15.77 -11.23 -10.59
CA HIS A 139 14.74 -11.93 -9.83
C HIS A 139 15.22 -13.36 -9.51
N GLY A 140 15.18 -13.78 -8.24
CA GLY A 140 15.70 -15.09 -7.80
C GLY A 140 15.04 -16.34 -8.41
N MET A 141 14.09 -16.17 -9.33
CA MET A 141 13.46 -17.25 -10.10
C MET A 141 13.81 -17.21 -11.59
N HIS A 142 14.61 -16.23 -12.04
CA HIS A 142 14.97 -16.05 -13.45
C HIS A 142 15.66 -17.28 -14.01
N GLU A 143 16.61 -17.88 -13.27
CA GLU A 143 17.31 -19.09 -13.68
C GLU A 143 16.40 -20.33 -13.83
N TYR A 144 15.29 -20.39 -13.10
CA TYR A 144 14.37 -21.53 -13.13
C TYR A 144 13.31 -21.45 -14.24
N TYR A 145 13.10 -20.27 -14.83
CA TYR A 145 12.10 -20.05 -15.87
C TYR A 145 12.67 -19.97 -17.29
N LYS A 146 13.98 -20.18 -17.44
CA LYS A 146 14.68 -20.22 -18.73
C LYS A 146 14.67 -21.62 -19.34
#